data_AF-A0A4P9YJH6-F1
#
_entry.id   AF-A0A4P9YJH6-F1
#
_cell.length_a   1.000
_cell.length_b   1.000
_cell.length_c   1.000
_cell.angle_alpha   90.00
_cell.angle_beta   90.00
_cell.angle_gamma   90.00
#
_symmetry.space_group_name_H-M   'P 1'
#
loop_
_entity.id
_entity.type
_entity.pdbx_description
1 polymer ?
#
loop_
_entity_poly.entity_id
_entity_poly.type
_entity_poly.pdbx_seq_one_letter_code
_entity_poly.pdbx_strand_id
1 'polypeptide(L)'
;VIITAFLSLVVSPKLASLIDVPETFYLDHSRLINFHNEWQDLTILGVLMVLFRQAVGRKVGPEIMGEVKKELWVLLLDGETTIAHVSVHIISKAEKTRGKEFDENERKMLTGLIDKNLAPDSSLFSLIQNRIALHLYCYMKDEALDESLLTKHGMYETVNELKELGKNMRIVVEHNRITYGPIYNEIFKRLLGE
;
A
#
# COMPACT_ATOMS: atom_id res chain seq x y z
N VAL A 1 12.77 -2.23 -16.63
CA VAL A 1 13.47 -3.36 -15.99
C VAL A 1 13.82 -3.06 -14.54
N ILE A 2 14.68 -2.08 -14.23
CA ILE A 2 15.09 -1.79 -12.83
C ILE A 2 13.93 -1.42 -11.89
N ILE A 3 12.98 -0.57 -12.34
CA ILE A 3 11.80 -0.21 -11.53
C ILE A 3 10.95 -1.45 -11.21
N THR A 4 10.71 -2.30 -12.21
CA THR A 4 9.93 -3.54 -12.05
C THR A 4 10.60 -4.50 -11.08
N ALA A 5 11.93 -4.69 -11.21
CA ALA A 5 12.70 -5.53 -10.30
C ALA A 5 12.69 -4.97 -8.87
N PHE A 6 12.93 -3.68 -8.70
CA PHE A 6 12.86 -3.02 -7.40
C PHE A 6 11.48 -3.17 -6.74
N LEU A 7 10.41 -2.92 -7.50
CA LEU A 7 9.05 -3.04 -6.97
C LEU A 7 8.72 -4.49 -6.61
N SER A 8 9.20 -5.48 -7.36
CA SER A 8 9.01 -6.89 -6.99
C SER A 8 9.71 -7.26 -5.68
N LEU A 9 10.87 -6.65 -5.38
CA LEU A 9 11.56 -6.81 -4.10
C LEU A 9 10.77 -6.23 -2.94
N VAL A 10 10.18 -5.05 -3.15
CA VAL A 10 9.33 -4.40 -2.15
C VAL A 10 8.05 -5.20 -1.93
N VAL A 11 7.37 -5.67 -2.98
CA VAL A 11 6.07 -6.36 -2.85
C VAL A 11 6.23 -7.77 -2.30
N SER A 12 7.29 -8.48 -2.67
CA SER A 12 7.56 -9.84 -2.22
C SER A 12 9.03 -9.99 -1.81
N PRO A 13 9.37 -9.66 -0.55
CA PRO A 13 10.75 -9.78 -0.06
C PRO A 13 11.26 -11.23 -0.07
N LYS A 14 10.36 -12.22 -0.10
CA LYS A 14 10.69 -13.65 -0.22
C LYS A 14 11.08 -14.08 -1.64
N LEU A 15 10.69 -13.34 -2.68
CA LEU A 15 10.99 -13.67 -4.08
C LEU A 15 12.38 -13.21 -4.53
N ALA A 16 13.14 -12.55 -3.66
CA ALA A 16 14.54 -12.24 -3.89
C ALA A 16 15.40 -13.51 -3.74
N SER A 17 15.19 -14.53 -4.57
CA SER A 17 16.26 -15.49 -4.80
C SER A 17 17.44 -14.70 -5.34
N LEU A 18 18.56 -14.73 -4.62
CA LEU A 18 19.80 -13.95 -4.76
C LEU A 18 20.40 -13.83 -6.17
N ILE A 19 19.82 -14.47 -7.19
CA ILE A 19 20.36 -14.60 -8.54
C ILE A 19 19.90 -13.45 -9.46
N ASP A 20 18.70 -12.88 -9.27
CA ASP A 20 18.12 -11.90 -10.20
C ASP A 20 18.17 -10.43 -9.70
N VAL A 21 18.74 -10.21 -8.51
CA VAL A 21 18.74 -8.91 -7.84
C VAL A 21 20.17 -8.36 -7.75
N PRO A 22 20.42 -7.11 -8.17
CA PRO A 22 21.69 -6.43 -7.91
C PRO A 22 22.11 -6.54 -6.44
N GLU A 23 23.35 -6.97 -6.20
CA GLU A 23 23.95 -7.07 -4.85
C GLU A 23 23.79 -5.77 -4.03
N THR A 24 23.76 -4.63 -4.71
CA THR A 24 23.56 -3.30 -4.08
C THR A 24 22.20 -3.16 -3.41
N PHE A 25 21.15 -3.79 -3.95
CA PHE A 25 19.84 -3.82 -3.29
C PHE A 25 19.81 -4.77 -2.09
N TYR A 26 20.62 -5.83 -2.10
CA TYR A 26 20.79 -6.69 -0.93
C TYR A 26 21.45 -5.94 0.23
N LEU A 27 22.44 -5.08 -0.05
CA LEU A 27 23.07 -4.22 0.96
C LEU A 27 22.10 -3.16 1.51
N ASP A 28 21.05 -2.81 0.76
CA ASP A 28 19.99 -1.86 1.13
C ASP A 28 18.78 -2.52 1.82
N HIS A 29 18.93 -3.73 2.35
CA HIS A 29 17.84 -4.54 2.88
C HIS A 29 16.96 -3.83 3.92
N SER A 30 17.54 -3.09 4.86
CA SER A 30 16.79 -2.37 5.90
C SER A 30 15.82 -1.34 5.31
N ARG A 31 16.25 -0.63 4.27
CA ARG A 31 15.42 0.35 3.56
C ARG A 31 14.34 -0.32 2.72
N LEU A 32 14.63 -1.48 2.13
CA LEU A 32 13.63 -2.29 1.42
C LEU A 32 12.54 -2.81 2.38
N ILE A 33 12.91 -3.24 3.58
CA ILE A 33 11.94 -3.61 4.62
C ILE A 33 11.04 -2.42 4.98
N ASN A 34 11.62 -1.23 5.17
CA ASN A 34 10.82 -0.04 5.47
C ASN A 34 9.81 0.28 4.36
N PHE A 35 10.25 0.22 3.10
CA PHE A 35 9.34 0.38 1.96
C PHE A 35 8.27 -0.70 1.88
N HIS A 36 8.60 -1.94 2.23
CA HIS A 36 7.64 -3.03 2.32
C HIS A 36 6.58 -2.74 3.38
N ASN A 37 7.00 -2.29 4.57
CA ASN A 37 6.11 -1.95 5.67
C ASN A 37 5.19 -0.78 5.29
N GLU A 38 5.73 0.31 4.74
CA GLU A 38 4.92 1.45 4.26
C GLU A 38 3.90 1.03 3.18
N TRP A 39 4.30 0.13 2.28
CA TRP A 39 3.41 -0.45 1.27
C TRP A 39 2.30 -1.33 1.89
N GLN A 40 2.63 -2.11 2.92
CA GLN A 40 1.65 -2.90 3.68
C GLN A 40 0.68 -2.00 4.44
N ASP A 41 1.17 -0.95 5.11
CA ASP A 41 0.33 -0.01 5.85
C ASP A 41 -0.67 0.70 4.94
N LEU A 42 -0.24 1.12 3.75
CA LEU A 42 -1.14 1.68 2.73
C LEU A 42 -2.17 0.68 2.24
N THR A 43 -1.80 -0.60 2.16
CA THR A 43 -2.73 -1.66 1.80
C THR A 43 -3.79 -1.83 2.88
N ILE A 44 -3.39 -1.93 4.14
CA ILE A 44 -4.30 -2.05 5.28
C ILE A 44 -5.24 -0.84 5.30
N LEU A 45 -4.71 0.38 5.20
CA LEU A 45 -5.51 1.61 5.12
C LEU A 45 -6.54 1.54 3.97
N GLY A 46 -6.11 1.14 2.78
CA GLY A 46 -7.00 1.04 1.61
C GLY A 46 -8.13 0.03 1.81
N VAL A 47 -7.84 -1.13 2.42
CA VAL A 47 -8.86 -2.14 2.76
C VAL A 47 -9.84 -1.58 3.78
N LEU A 48 -9.36 -0.97 4.87
CA LEU A 48 -10.19 -0.41 5.93
C LEU A 48 -11.11 0.69 5.40
N MET A 49 -10.61 1.56 4.52
CA MET A 49 -11.41 2.59 3.87
C MET A 49 -12.54 2.01 3.00
N VAL A 50 -12.25 0.94 2.25
CA VAL A 50 -13.26 0.24 1.44
C VAL A 50 -14.34 -0.37 2.34
N LEU A 51 -13.96 -0.99 3.46
CA LEU A 51 -14.90 -1.55 4.43
C LEU A 51 -15.73 -0.46 5.12
N PHE A 52 -15.12 0.66 5.49
CA PHE A 52 -15.84 1.80 6.05
C PHE A 52 -16.90 2.35 5.07
N ARG A 53 -16.56 2.49 3.78
CA ARG A 53 -17.55 2.87 2.75
C ARG A 53 -18.70 1.88 2.67
N GLN A 54 -18.43 0.57 2.75
CA GLN A 54 -19.47 -0.46 2.73
C GLN A 54 -20.37 -0.38 3.96
N ALA A 55 -19.81 -0.12 5.14
CA ALA A 55 -20.55 -0.01 6.40
C ALA A 55 -21.50 1.19 6.45
N VAL A 56 -21.08 2.35 5.92
CA VAL A 56 -21.87 3.60 5.96
C VAL A 56 -22.79 3.75 4.74
N GLY A 57 -22.38 3.24 3.57
CA GLY A 57 -23.12 3.36 2.31
C GLY A 57 -23.00 4.75 1.66
N ARG A 58 -24.06 5.19 0.97
CA ARG A 58 -24.06 6.41 0.12
C ARG A 58 -23.87 7.74 0.86
N LYS A 59 -23.92 7.75 2.19
CA LYS A 59 -23.76 8.96 3.01
C LYS A 59 -22.31 9.41 3.15
N VAL A 60 -21.35 8.62 2.68
CA VAL A 60 -19.92 8.95 2.77
C VAL A 60 -19.55 10.00 1.73
N GLY A 61 -19.31 11.23 2.20
CA GLY A 61 -18.66 12.28 1.41
C GLY A 61 -17.12 12.20 1.47
N PRO A 62 -16.43 12.94 0.60
CA PRO A 62 -14.96 12.97 0.57
C PRO A 62 -14.33 13.57 1.84
N GLU A 63 -15.02 14.51 2.50
CA GLU A 63 -14.56 15.13 3.75
C GLU A 63 -14.49 14.10 4.89
N ILE A 64 -15.57 13.35 5.09
CA ILE A 64 -15.64 12.28 6.09
C ILE A 64 -14.58 11.22 5.81
N MET A 65 -14.36 10.86 4.55
CA MET A 65 -13.33 9.88 4.19
C MET A 65 -11.92 10.41 4.50
N GLY A 66 -11.67 11.70 4.28
CA GLY A 66 -10.41 12.34 4.64
C GLY A 66 -10.15 12.34 6.15
N GLU A 67 -11.18 12.57 6.97
CA GLU A 67 -11.08 12.45 8.43
C GLU A 67 -10.81 11.02 8.86
N VAL A 68 -11.60 10.06 8.37
CA VAL A 68 -11.46 8.64 8.69
C VAL A 68 -10.06 8.16 8.31
N LYS A 69 -9.54 8.57 7.16
CA LYS A 69 -8.16 8.25 6.76
C LYS A 69 -7.15 8.74 7.79
N LYS A 70 -7.23 10.00 8.23
CA LYS A 70 -6.30 10.56 9.22
C LYS A 70 -6.36 9.79 10.54
N GLU A 71 -7.57 9.49 11.02
CA GLU A 71 -7.76 8.73 12.26
C GLU A 71 -7.21 7.30 12.14
N LEU A 72 -7.51 6.60 11.04
CA LEU A 72 -6.99 5.26 10.79
C LEU A 72 -5.46 5.25 10.62
N TRP A 73 -4.89 6.27 9.98
CA TRP A 73 -3.45 6.39 9.84
C TRP A 73 -2.75 6.57 11.18
N VAL A 74 -3.30 7.40 12.07
CA VAL A 74 -2.79 7.56 13.44
C VAL A 74 -2.87 6.24 14.21
N LEU A 75 -3.97 5.50 14.07
CA LEU A 75 -4.13 4.19 14.71
C LEU A 75 -3.11 3.17 14.18
N LEU A 76 -2.84 3.15 12.87
CA LEU A 76 -1.86 2.23 12.29
C LEU A 76 -0.42 2.54 12.72
N LEU A 77 -0.10 3.81 12.99
CA LEU A 77 1.21 4.23 13.49
C LEU A 77 1.40 3.93 14.98
N ASP A 78 0.33 3.65 15.73
CA ASP A 78 0.42 3.30 17.14
C ASP A 78 0.75 1.80 17.31
N GLY A 79 1.89 1.52 17.95
CA GLY A 79 2.45 0.16 18.07
C GLY A 79 1.61 -0.79 18.93
N GLU A 80 0.64 -0.28 19.69
CA GLU A 80 -0.28 -1.06 20.53
C GLU A 80 -1.65 -1.30 19.87
N THR A 81 -1.83 -0.85 18.62
CA THR A 81 -3.10 -1.00 17.92
C THR A 81 -3.32 -2.44 17.48
N THR A 82 -4.39 -3.04 17.98
CA THR A 82 -4.86 -4.36 17.54
C THR A 82 -5.97 -4.21 16.50
N ILE A 83 -6.24 -5.25 15.73
CA ILE A 83 -7.37 -5.29 14.79
C ILE A 83 -8.71 -5.06 15.51
N ALA A 84 -8.81 -5.45 16.78
CA ALA A 84 -9.98 -5.16 17.60
C ALA A 84 -10.16 -3.65 17.84
N HIS A 85 -9.08 -2.91 18.14
CA HIS A 85 -9.12 -1.45 18.29
C HIS A 85 -9.57 -0.76 16.99
N VAL A 86 -9.03 -1.20 15.84
CA VAL A 86 -9.43 -0.69 14.51
C VAL A 86 -10.91 -0.98 14.23
N SER A 87 -11.37 -2.19 14.54
CA SER A 87 -12.76 -2.59 14.32
C SER A 87 -13.74 -1.75 15.12
N VAL A 88 -13.45 -1.54 16.41
CA VAL A 88 -14.24 -0.68 17.30
C VAL A 88 -14.28 0.76 16.78
N HIS A 89 -13.14 1.29 16.32
CA HIS A 89 -13.07 2.65 15.77
C HIS A 89 -13.91 2.81 14.50
N ILE A 90 -13.80 1.87 13.56
CA ILE A 90 -14.58 1.86 12.31
C ILE A 90 -16.06 1.77 12.60
N ILE A 91 -16.48 0.85 13.48
CA ILE A 91 -17.88 0.70 13.88
C ILE A 91 -18.39 2.02 14.48
N SER A 92 -17.70 2.57 15.48
CA SER A 92 -18.15 3.79 16.16
C SER A 92 -18.27 4.98 15.20
N LYS A 93 -17.27 5.20 14.34
CA LYS A 93 -17.30 6.28 13.36
C LYS A 93 -18.39 6.05 12.30
N ALA A 94 -18.63 4.80 11.89
CA ALA A 94 -19.69 4.46 10.94
C ALA A 94 -21.09 4.69 11.52
N GLU A 95 -21.33 4.35 12.80
CA GLU A 95 -22.60 4.62 13.50
C GLU A 95 -22.91 6.12 13.54
N LYS A 96 -21.90 6.92 13.95
CA LYS A 96 -22.00 8.39 13.99
C LYS A 96 -22.30 8.96 12.61
N THR A 97 -21.62 8.47 11.58
CA THR A 97 -21.79 8.96 10.20
C THR A 97 -23.15 8.58 9.61
N ARG A 98 -23.62 7.36 9.91
CA ARG A 98 -24.90 6.86 9.41
C ARG A 98 -26.09 7.48 10.14
N GLY A 99 -25.89 7.90 11.40
CA GLY A 99 -26.94 8.35 12.32
C GLY A 99 -27.81 7.21 12.85
N LYS A 100 -27.31 5.97 12.79
CA LYS A 100 -28.01 4.76 13.22
C LYS A 100 -26.98 3.77 13.77
N GLU A 101 -27.17 3.37 15.02
CA GLU A 101 -26.37 2.34 15.68
C GLU A 101 -26.52 1.00 14.96
N PHE A 102 -25.44 0.22 14.96
CA PHE A 102 -25.48 -1.16 14.50
C PHE A 102 -26.04 -2.04 15.60
N ASP A 103 -26.87 -3.01 15.23
CA ASP A 103 -27.23 -4.07 16.16
C ASP A 103 -26.03 -5.01 16.42
N GLU A 104 -26.14 -5.85 17.46
CA GLU A 104 -25.06 -6.77 17.85
C GLU A 104 -24.65 -7.75 16.74
N ASN A 105 -25.57 -8.13 15.85
CA ASN A 105 -25.27 -9.02 14.74
C ASN A 105 -24.52 -8.26 13.63
N GLU A 106 -24.93 -7.03 13.31
CA GLU A 106 -24.25 -6.15 12.38
C GLU A 106 -22.83 -5.82 12.85
N ARG A 107 -22.64 -5.54 14.15
CA ARG A 107 -21.31 -5.31 14.75
C ARG A 107 -20.40 -6.52 14.60
N LYS A 108 -20.89 -7.71 14.96
CA LYS A 108 -20.14 -8.98 14.79
C LYS A 108 -19.82 -9.25 13.33
N MET A 109 -20.76 -9.01 12.43
CA MET A 109 -20.55 -9.17 11.00
C MET A 109 -19.47 -8.22 10.49
N LEU A 110 -19.48 -6.95 10.88
CA LEU A 110 -18.49 -5.97 10.44
C LEU A 110 -17.09 -6.28 10.98
N THR A 111 -16.96 -6.66 12.25
CA THR A 111 -15.69 -7.13 12.81
C THR A 111 -15.17 -8.35 12.05
N GLY A 112 -16.03 -9.36 11.80
CA GLY A 112 -15.66 -10.54 11.03
C GLY A 112 -15.26 -10.23 9.58
N LEU A 113 -15.85 -9.21 8.97
CA LEU A 113 -15.43 -8.71 7.65
C LEU A 113 -14.06 -8.05 7.71
N ILE A 114 -13.76 -7.26 8.75
CA ILE A 114 -12.44 -6.64 8.91
C ILE A 114 -11.37 -7.72 9.09
N ASP A 115 -11.57 -8.64 10.03
CA ASP A 115 -10.63 -9.76 10.26
C ASP A 115 -10.39 -10.57 8.99
N LYS A 116 -11.46 -10.95 8.29
CA LYS A 116 -11.37 -11.72 7.06
C LYS A 116 -10.64 -10.96 5.94
N ASN A 117 -10.88 -9.66 5.81
CA ASN A 117 -10.30 -8.90 4.71
C ASN A 117 -8.88 -8.41 4.97
N LEU A 118 -8.42 -8.43 6.23
CA LEU A 118 -7.02 -8.20 6.59
C LEU A 118 -6.20 -9.49 6.68
N ALA A 119 -6.84 -10.66 6.57
CA ALA A 119 -6.15 -11.95 6.56
C ALA A 119 -5.27 -12.11 5.29
N PRO A 120 -4.17 -12.88 5.36
CA PRO A 120 -3.23 -13.04 4.24
C PRO A 120 -3.83 -13.63 2.95
N ASP A 121 -4.93 -14.37 3.05
CA ASP A 121 -5.65 -15.03 1.94
C ASP A 121 -6.80 -14.18 1.39
N SER A 122 -6.98 -12.97 1.89
CA SER A 122 -8.03 -12.04 1.46
C SER A 122 -7.84 -11.62 0.00
N SER A 123 -8.86 -11.88 -0.81
CA SER A 123 -8.92 -11.43 -2.20
C SER A 123 -9.02 -9.90 -2.30
N LEU A 124 -9.69 -9.24 -1.35
CA LEU A 124 -9.74 -7.79 -1.28
C LEU A 124 -8.35 -7.22 -0.95
N PHE A 125 -7.65 -7.81 0.01
CA PHE A 125 -6.30 -7.40 0.38
C PHE A 125 -5.36 -7.49 -0.82
N SER A 126 -5.33 -8.66 -1.47
CA SER A 126 -4.53 -8.90 -2.68
C SER A 126 -4.89 -7.93 -3.82
N LEU A 127 -6.18 -7.60 -3.99
CA LEU A 127 -6.62 -6.63 -4.99
C LEU A 127 -6.09 -5.22 -4.70
N ILE A 128 -6.18 -4.77 -3.44
CA ILE A 128 -5.68 -3.46 -3.03
C ILE A 128 -4.15 -3.38 -3.15
N GLN A 129 -3.43 -4.43 -2.73
CA GLN A 129 -1.99 -4.56 -2.90
C GLN A 129 -1.56 -4.34 -4.36
N ASN A 130 -2.21 -5.05 -5.28
CA ASN A 130 -1.92 -4.96 -6.72
C ASN A 130 -2.21 -3.58 -7.28
N ARG A 131 -3.29 -2.92 -6.83
CA ARG A 131 -3.62 -1.55 -7.26
C ARG A 131 -2.60 -0.53 -6.75
N ILE A 132 -2.17 -0.65 -5.49
CA ILE A 132 -1.13 0.22 -4.91
C ILE A 132 0.19 0.01 -5.66
N ALA A 133 0.60 -1.24 -5.89
CA ALA A 133 1.81 -1.55 -6.64
C ALA A 133 1.76 -0.98 -8.07
N LEU A 134 0.63 -1.08 -8.76
CA LEU A 134 0.43 -0.48 -10.08
C LEU A 134 0.64 1.05 -10.05
N HIS A 135 0.05 1.75 -9.07
CA HIS A 135 0.20 3.19 -8.96
C HIS A 135 1.61 3.63 -8.59
N LEU A 136 2.29 2.90 -7.71
CA LEU A 136 3.71 3.11 -7.41
C LEU A 136 4.57 2.91 -8.66
N TYR A 137 4.30 1.86 -9.44
CA TYR A 137 5.01 1.63 -10.71
C TYR A 137 4.83 2.81 -11.68
N CYS A 138 3.59 3.27 -11.90
CA CYS A 138 3.29 4.41 -12.76
C CYS A 138 4.00 5.68 -12.29
N TYR A 139 3.93 5.99 -10.99
CA TYR A 139 4.61 7.15 -10.43
C TYR A 139 6.12 7.06 -10.57
N MET A 140 6.71 5.91 -10.24
CA MET A 140 8.16 5.70 -10.34
C MET A 140 8.65 5.75 -11.78
N LYS A 141 7.79 5.55 -12.78
CA LYS A 141 8.14 5.63 -14.19
C LYS A 141 7.99 7.06 -14.71
N ASP A 142 6.81 7.65 -14.53
CA ASP A 142 6.37 8.86 -15.23
C ASP A 142 6.26 10.10 -14.32
N GLU A 143 6.56 9.98 -13.02
CA GLU A 143 6.41 11.03 -11.98
C GLU A 143 4.99 11.60 -11.84
N ALA A 144 4.01 10.88 -12.36
CA ALA A 144 2.61 11.26 -12.34
C ALA A 144 1.74 10.11 -11.80
N LEU A 145 0.74 10.47 -10.99
CA LEU A 145 -0.35 9.56 -10.64
C LEU A 145 -1.57 9.88 -11.51
N ASP A 146 -2.21 8.84 -12.04
CA ASP A 146 -3.51 8.97 -12.68
C ASP A 146 -4.59 9.06 -11.59
N GLU A 147 -4.96 10.28 -11.23
CA GLU A 147 -5.98 10.56 -10.22
C GLU A 147 -7.35 10.00 -10.62
N SER A 148 -7.66 9.94 -11.93
CA SER A 148 -8.92 9.36 -12.40
C SER A 148 -8.98 7.84 -12.15
N LEU A 149 -7.86 7.15 -12.35
CA LEU A 149 -7.72 5.73 -12.05
C LEU A 149 -7.73 5.48 -10.53
N LEU A 150 -7.13 6.36 -9.73
CA LEU A 150 -7.21 6.30 -8.27
C LEU A 150 -8.65 6.44 -7.77
N THR A 151 -9.41 7.39 -8.32
CA THR A 151 -10.84 7.53 -8.00
C THR A 151 -11.63 6.28 -8.38
N LYS A 152 -11.39 5.71 -9.58
CA LYS A 152 -12.02 4.45 -10.01
C LYS A 152 -11.69 3.26 -9.10
N HIS A 153 -10.47 3.23 -8.56
CA HIS A 153 -10.04 2.22 -7.60
C HIS A 153 -10.50 2.53 -6.16
N GLY A 154 -11.09 3.69 -5.89
CA GLY A 154 -11.55 4.11 -4.58
C GLY A 154 -10.41 4.51 -3.63
N MET A 155 -9.28 4.98 -4.17
CA MET A 155 -8.06 5.28 -3.40
C MET A 155 -7.62 6.74 -3.57
N TYR A 156 -8.56 7.64 -3.84
CA TYR A 156 -8.24 9.05 -4.07
C TYR A 156 -7.62 9.71 -2.83
N GLU A 157 -8.07 9.32 -1.64
CA GLU A 157 -7.61 9.93 -0.39
C GLU A 157 -6.19 9.52 0.01
N THR A 158 -5.62 8.49 -0.63
CA THR A 158 -4.24 8.01 -0.43
C THR A 158 -3.24 8.58 -1.45
N VAL A 159 -3.66 9.54 -2.28
CA VAL A 159 -2.82 10.16 -3.32
C VAL A 159 -1.51 10.71 -2.75
N ASN A 160 -1.56 11.37 -1.60
CA ASN A 160 -0.38 12.01 -1.02
C ASN A 160 0.64 10.99 -0.54
N GLU A 161 0.17 9.97 0.16
CA GLU A 161 1.00 8.90 0.69
C GLU A 161 1.63 8.07 -0.44
N LEU A 162 0.88 7.81 -1.51
CA LEU A 162 1.40 7.15 -2.72
C LEU A 162 2.47 8.00 -3.42
N LYS A 163 2.28 9.33 -3.50
CA LYS A 163 3.28 10.25 -4.06
C LYS A 163 4.56 10.25 -3.22
N GLU A 164 4.43 10.32 -1.90
CA GLU A 164 5.59 10.32 -0.98
C GLU A 164 6.37 9.00 -1.05
N LEU A 165 5.68 7.86 -0.92
CA LEU A 165 6.32 6.54 -1.01
C LEU A 165 6.97 6.34 -2.39
N GLY A 166 6.24 6.62 -3.47
CA GLY A 166 6.75 6.52 -4.83
C GLY A 166 7.96 7.41 -5.09
N LYS A 167 7.99 8.63 -4.52
CA LYS A 167 9.12 9.55 -4.61
C LYS A 167 10.34 9.00 -3.90
N ASN A 168 10.17 8.52 -2.66
CA ASN A 168 11.27 7.94 -1.89
C ASN A 168 11.86 6.71 -2.58
N MET A 169 11.01 5.83 -3.11
CA MET A 169 11.43 4.67 -3.91
C MET A 169 12.18 5.09 -5.18
N ARG A 170 11.66 6.07 -5.92
CA ARG A 170 12.29 6.55 -7.16
C ARG A 170 13.69 7.11 -6.91
N ILE A 171 13.89 7.88 -5.83
CA ILE A 171 15.21 8.41 -5.46
C ILE A 171 16.23 7.28 -5.31
N VAL A 172 15.85 6.19 -4.62
CA VAL A 172 16.73 5.04 -4.40
C VAL A 172 17.03 4.29 -5.70
N VAL A 173 16.00 4.07 -6.53
CA VAL A 173 16.16 3.40 -7.83
C VAL A 173 17.02 4.22 -8.76
N GLU A 174 16.81 5.54 -8.82
CA GLU A 174 17.56 6.43 -9.69
C GLU A 174 19.01 6.57 -9.24
N HIS A 175 19.25 6.66 -7.94
CA HIS A 175 20.61 6.63 -7.40
C HIS A 175 21.33 5.33 -7.76
N ASN A 176 20.68 4.17 -7.58
CA ASN A 176 21.25 2.88 -7.98
C ASN A 176 21.52 2.82 -9.49
N ARG A 177 20.60 3.33 -10.31
CA ARG A 177 20.74 3.38 -11.78
C ARG A 177 21.93 4.21 -12.21
N ILE A 178 22.13 5.40 -11.62
CA ILE A 178 23.23 6.30 -11.96
C ILE A 178 24.57 5.72 -11.50
N THR A 179 24.64 5.23 -10.26
CA THR A 179 25.89 4.77 -9.65
C THR A 179 26.36 3.43 -10.22
N TYR A 180 25.45 2.45 -10.34
CA TYR A 180 25.80 1.07 -10.68
C TYR A 180 25.31 0.62 -12.06
N GLY A 181 24.39 1.35 -12.67
CA GLY A 181 23.85 1.01 -14.00
C GLY A 181 24.92 0.81 -15.07
N PRO A 182 25.93 1.70 -15.21
CA PRO A 182 27.03 1.50 -16.16
C PRO A 182 27.79 0.19 -15.91
N ILE A 183 28.04 -0.16 -14.64
CA ILE A 183 28.76 -1.38 -14.26
C ILE A 183 27.95 -2.62 -14.64
N TYR A 184 26.67 -2.65 -14.28
CA TYR A 184 25.78 -3.77 -14.63
C TYR A 184 25.63 -3.91 -16.15
N ASN A 185 25.51 -2.81 -16.89
CA ASN A 185 25.43 -2.85 -18.36
C ASN A 185 26.67 -3.50 -18.97
N GLU A 186 27.88 -3.17 -18.48
CA GLU A 186 29.12 -3.79 -18.96
C GLU A 186 29.22 -5.28 -18.59
N ILE A 187 28.76 -5.67 -17.40
CA ILE A 187 28.67 -7.09 -17.00
C ILE A 187 27.72 -7.83 -17.94
N PHE A 188 26.54 -7.27 -18.23
CA PHE A 188 25.57 -7.91 -19.12
C PHE A 188 26.09 -8.07 -20.55
N LYS A 189 26.74 -7.05 -21.12
CA LYS A 189 27.37 -7.16 -22.45
C LYS A 189 28.36 -8.32 -22.51
N ARG A 190 29.26 -8.41 -21.52
CA ARG A 190 30.25 -9.50 -21.42
C ARG A 190 29.60 -10.88 -21.30
N LEU A 191 28.51 -10.99 -20.54
CA LEU A 191 27.77 -12.25 -20.39
C LEU A 191 27.00 -12.64 -21.67
N LEU A 192 26.52 -11.66 -22.43
CA LEU A 192 25.79 -11.86 -23.68
C LEU A 192 26.69 -12.01 -24.92
N GLY A 193 28.01 -11.80 -24.75
CA GLY A 193 28.98 -11.89 -25.85
C GLY A 193 28.96 -10.69 -26.80
N GLU A 194 28.48 -9.53 -26.32
CA GLU A 194 28.48 -8.24 -27.04
C GLU A 194 29.70 -7.38 -26.69
#